data_AF-A0A3D5YGV8-F1
#
_entry.id   AF-A0A3D5YGV8-F1
#
_cell.length_a   1.000
_cell.length_b   1.000
_cell.length_c   1.000
_cell.angle_alpha   90.00
_cell.angle_beta   90.00
_cell.angle_gamma   90.00
#
_symmetry.space_group_name_H-M   'P 1'
#
loop_
_entity.id
_entity.type
_entity.pdbx_description
1 polymer ?
#
loop_
_entity_poly.entity_id
_entity_poly.type
_entity_poly.pdbx_seq_one_letter_code
_entity_poly.pdbx_strand_id
1 'polypeptide(L)' 'MKPATYIDNDGFRINRETTTGATSYNLRVSTGASFTTTLPEYSGKVIIDTKENLTGLQKETRYYYKLQAVNNA' A
#
# COMPACT_ATOMS: atom_id res chain seq x y z
N MET A 1 5.28 11.26 2.94
CA MET A 1 4.64 10.27 2.05
C MET A 1 4.78 10.77 0.62
N LYS A 2 5.36 9.98 -0.27
CA LYS A 2 5.44 10.35 -1.69
C LYS A 2 4.17 9.90 -2.42
N PRO A 3 3.74 10.64 -3.46
CA PRO A 3 2.62 10.19 -4.28
C PRO A 3 2.94 8.85 -4.94
N ALA A 4 1.90 8.05 -5.17
CA ALA A 4 2.03 6.87 -6.00
C ALA A 4 2.42 7.30 -7.42
N THR A 5 3.31 6.52 -8.05
CA THR A 5 3.75 6.69 -9.44
C THR A 5 3.32 5.47 -10.25
N TYR A 6 3.44 5.50 -11.58
CA TYR A 6 3.12 4.32 -12.41
C TYR A 6 1.67 3.86 -12.23
N ILE A 7 0.73 4.79 -12.27
CA ILE A 7 -0.71 4.49 -12.19
C ILE A 7 -1.16 4.03 -13.58
N ASP A 8 -1.42 2.73 -13.70
CA ASP A 8 -1.98 2.08 -14.89
C ASP A 8 -3.45 1.69 -14.63
N ASN A 9 -4.11 1.10 -15.63
CA ASN A 9 -5.50 0.65 -15.50
C ASN A 9 -5.67 -0.41 -14.43
N ASP A 10 -4.66 -1.26 -14.25
CA ASP A 10 -4.73 -2.43 -13.36
C ASP A 10 -3.78 -2.35 -12.15
N GLY A 11 -3.16 -1.19 -11.92
CA GLY A 11 -2.12 -1.10 -10.89
C GLY A 11 -1.59 0.29 -10.62
N PHE A 12 -0.92 0.46 -9.48
CA PHE A 12 -0.10 1.64 -9.22
C PHE A 12 1.10 1.29 -8.35
N ARG A 13 2.18 2.07 -8.46
CA ARG A 13 3.34 1.92 -7.59
C ARG A 13 3.30 2.89 -6.43
N ILE A 14 3.25 2.36 -5.22
CA ILE A 14 3.40 3.17 -4.00
C ILE A 14 4.88 3.48 -3.82
N ASN A 15 5.18 4.77 -3.59
CA ASN A 15 6.49 5.20 -3.14
C ASN A 15 6.37 5.68 -1.69
N ARG A 16 7.09 5.03 -0.79
CA ARG A 16 7.17 5.43 0.62
C ARG A 16 8.59 5.78 0.99
N GLU A 17 8.72 6.63 1.99
CA GLU A 17 10.02 6.96 2.58
C GLU A 17 10.33 5.97 3.69
N THR A 18 11.61 5.65 3.87
CA THR A 18 12.08 4.91 5.04
C THR A 18 12.05 5.83 6.26
N THR A 19 11.11 5.60 7.16
CA THR A 19 11.15 6.15 8.52
C THR A 19 12.26 5.46 9.30
N THR A 20 13.16 6.25 9.88
CA THR A 20 14.23 5.78 10.76
C THR A 20 13.64 4.99 11.93
N GLY A 21 14.08 3.74 12.11
CA GLY A 21 13.58 2.83 13.15
C GLY A 21 12.41 1.93 12.72
N ALA A 22 11.88 2.04 11.50
CA ALA A 22 10.87 1.10 11.01
C ALA A 22 11.53 -0.04 10.21
N THR A 23 11.47 -1.26 10.75
CA THR A 23 12.04 -2.48 10.14
C THR A 23 11.21 -2.97 8.95
N SER A 24 9.88 -2.85 9.04
CA SER A 24 8.96 -3.25 7.97
C SER A 24 7.68 -2.42 8.01
N TYR A 25 6.86 -2.49 6.96
CA TYR A 25 5.64 -1.72 6.87
C TYR A 25 4.49 -2.63 6.45
N ASN A 26 3.38 -2.51 7.17
CA ASN A 26 2.15 -3.19 6.82
C ASN A 26 1.35 -2.30 5.88
N LEU A 27 1.26 -2.71 4.63
CA LEU A 27 0.38 -2.12 3.64
C LEU A 27 -1.00 -2.76 3.75
N ARG A 28 -2.03 -1.91 3.95
CA ARG A 28 -3.43 -2.31 3.83
C ARG A 28 -4.14 -1.50 2.75
N VAL A 29 -4.72 -2.16 1.75
CA VAL A 29 -5.50 -1.51 0.67
C VAL A 29 -6.95 -1.96 0.69
N SER A 30 -7.87 -1.02 0.48
CA SER A 30 -9.32 -1.22 0.46
C SER A 30 -9.99 -0.37 -0.61
N THR A 31 -11.13 -0.84 -1.12
CA THR A 31 -12.00 -0.06 -2.02
C THR A 31 -12.91 0.92 -1.26
N GLY A 32 -13.00 0.80 0.06
CA GLY A 32 -13.80 1.68 0.91
C GLY A 32 -12.93 2.45 1.89
N ALA A 33 -13.27 3.72 2.14
CA ALA A 33 -12.60 4.56 3.14
C ALA A 33 -12.68 3.95 4.56
N SER A 34 -13.71 3.16 4.83
CA SER A 34 -13.90 2.45 6.10
C SER A 34 -13.01 1.21 6.26
N PHE A 35 -12.18 0.87 5.26
CA PHE A 35 -11.38 -0.37 5.23
C PHE A 35 -12.20 -1.66 5.48
N THR A 36 -13.49 -1.64 5.13
CA THR A 36 -14.42 -2.78 5.26
C THR A 36 -14.19 -3.84 4.19
N THR A 37 -13.86 -3.42 2.97
CA THR A 37 -13.59 -4.29 1.83
C THR A 37 -12.13 -4.19 1.46
N THR A 38 -11.27 -4.84 2.24
CA THR A 38 -9.82 -4.87 1.99
C THR A 38 -9.46 -5.93 0.96
N LEU A 39 -8.51 -5.62 0.08
CA LEU A 39 -8.00 -6.58 -0.87
C LEU A 39 -7.18 -7.65 -0.11
N PRO A 40 -7.48 -8.95 -0.26
CA PRO A 40 -6.76 -10.01 0.45
C PRO A 40 -5.25 -9.95 0.21
N GLU A 41 -4.84 -9.73 -1.04
CA GLU A 41 -3.43 -9.60 -1.47
C GLU A 41 -2.70 -8.44 -0.78
N TYR A 42 -3.45 -7.44 -0.31
CA TYR A 42 -2.93 -6.26 0.33
C TYR A 42 -3.56 -6.06 1.70
N SER A 43 -3.99 -7.11 2.41
CA SER A 43 -4.62 -6.99 3.73
C SER A 43 -3.60 -7.18 4.86
N GLY A 44 -2.54 -6.36 4.87
CA GLY A 44 -1.39 -6.53 5.78
C GLY A 44 -0.17 -7.09 5.05
N LYS A 45 0.04 -6.67 3.81
CA LYS A 45 1.23 -7.03 3.04
C LYS A 45 2.45 -6.37 3.70
N VAL A 46 3.41 -7.17 4.12
CA VAL A 46 4.66 -6.68 4.70
C VAL A 46 5.57 -6.24 3.56
N ILE A 47 5.87 -4.95 3.53
CA ILE A 47 6.79 -4.35 2.57
C ILE A 47 7.99 -3.76 3.31
N ILE A 48 9.17 -4.22 2.92
CA ILE A 48 10.44 -3.78 3.47
C ILE A 48 10.99 -2.66 2.57
N ASP A 49 10.87 -2.82 1.26
CA ASP A 49 11.31 -1.86 0.26
C ASP A 49 10.51 -0.53 0.32
N THR A 50 11.14 0.50 -0.22
CA THR A 50 10.61 1.85 -0.40
C THR A 50 9.57 1.95 -1.52
N LYS A 51 9.52 0.96 -2.41
CA LYS A 51 8.66 0.95 -3.60
C LYS A 51 7.91 -0.37 -3.68
N GLU A 52 6.59 -0.31 -3.81
CA GLU A 52 5.74 -1.49 -3.96
C GLU A 52 4.81 -1.32 -5.14
N ASN A 53 4.83 -2.28 -6.07
CA ASN A 53 3.92 -2.33 -7.20
C ASN A 53 2.64 -3.03 -6.77
N LEU A 54 1.51 -2.33 -6.83
CA LEU A 54 0.20 -2.95 -6.76
C LEU A 54 -0.28 -3.25 -8.16
N THR A 55 -0.65 -4.49 -8.38
CA THR A 55 -1.25 -5.01 -9.61
C THR A 55 -2.55 -5.75 -9.25
N GLY A 56 -3.44 -5.95 -10.23
CA GLY A 56 -4.74 -6.61 -10.01
C GLY A 56 -5.82 -5.68 -9.44
N LEU A 57 -5.64 -4.37 -9.62
CA LEU A 57 -6.64 -3.37 -9.25
C LEU A 57 -7.65 -3.21 -10.39
N GLN A 58 -8.90 -2.95 -10.07
CA GLN A 58 -9.91 -2.65 -11.09
C GLN A 58 -9.83 -1.18 -11.49
N LYS A 59 -9.86 -0.94 -12.80
CA LYS A 59 -10.01 0.41 -13.36
C LYS A 59 -11.27 1.10 -12.83
N GLU A 60 -11.22 2.43 -12.81
CA GLU A 60 -12.32 3.31 -12.34
C GLU A 60 -12.77 3.09 -10.89
N THR A 61 -12.01 2.33 -10.10
CA THR A 61 -12.29 2.08 -8.69
C THR A 61 -11.41 2.96 -7.82
N ARG A 62 -12.02 3.65 -6.84
CA ARG A 62 -11.25 4.41 -5.84
C ARG A 62 -10.69 3.44 -4.81
N TYR A 63 -9.37 3.43 -4.67
CA TYR A 63 -8.67 2.67 -3.64
C TYR A 63 -8.12 3.57 -2.55
N TYR A 64 -8.26 3.12 -1.32
CA TYR A 64 -7.69 3.72 -0.11
C TYR A 64 -6.60 2.80 0.39
N TYR A 65 -5.43 3.36 0.69
CA TYR A 65 -4.32 2.62 1.26
C TYR A 65 -3.89 3.24 2.59
N LYS A 66 -3.48 2.38 3.53
CA LYS A 66 -2.81 2.78 4.76
C LYS A 66 -1.51 2.02 4.90
N LEU A 67 -0.50 2.71 5.41
CA LEU A 67 0.82 2.19 5.66
C LEU A 67 1.09 2.34 7.16
N GLN A 68 1.36 1.23 7.82
CA GLN A 68 1.73 1.24 9.23
C GLN A 68 3.18 0.80 9.35
N ALA A 69 4.03 1.70 9.84
CA ALA A 69 5.41 1.38 10.17
C ALA A 69 5.44 0.39 11.33
N VAL A 70 6.25 -0.65 11.19
CA VAL A 70 6.51 -1.67 12.20
C VAL A 70 7.99 -1.59 12.56
N ASN A 71 8.25 -1.26 13.81
CA ASN A 71 9.58 -1.38 14.41
C ASN A 71 9.66 -2.76 15.05
N ASN A 72 10.65 -3.56 14.66
CA ASN A 72 11.00 -4.77 15.39
C ASN A 72 11.99 -4.35 16.48
N ALA A 73 11.45 -4.10 17.69
CA ALA A 73 12.21 -3.71 18.86
C ALA A 73 13.13 -4.83 19.35
#